data_AF-A0A2A6FRQ9-F1
#
_entry.id   AF-A0A2A6FRQ9-F1
#
_cell.length_a   1.000
_cell.length_b   1.000
_cell.length_c   1.000
_cell.angle_alpha   90.00
_cell.angle_beta   90.00
_cell.angle_gamma   90.00
#
_symmetry.space_group_name_H-M   'P 1'
#
loop_
_entity.id
_entity.type
_entity.pdbx_description
1 polymer ?
#
loop_
_entity_poly.entity_id
_entity_poly.type
_entity_poly.pdbx_seq_one_letter_code
_entity_poly.pdbx_strand_id
1 'polypeptide(L)'
;MKQNTERWKKKLKLDAHYTMERFGIATAAFALTLTLIGGGTVATAITNNIEQTAQTALYTPRFSTSKTDLSGQVDGVYLSQDRTRSLVLMNFGANAAQSISAEASNYQAYLTGSDTSLRQRPLASDISGEIVVFGTSGYIGVVLDSDQPFEQQILNLTLRANSELVYREGDSSSLRSDLRDDTSFQEHDQWRVFVNPGAGKATKTTAFAGADKDFLSADAYYELVVKPQEEVARKRLDEALARMQVDLAKIDEYTAQMATTEVGGVKLVPPTVPKQIAGDKVTGTKGINGPAGKDDTGSKNPLTLYSDWTLARGYDFDWRNGSIHDGYLDALVPEGKTYVTFLAEKAAVAQKESSSAFNTSGLQWKLTDGSDLMKDYRNVDKAMKPLLEIMNNLMQAYQTYYRDKLTYQTSLLESLINLEISLKNVDSSSTVNSGGNALLTY
;
A
#
# COMPACT_ATOMS: atom_id res chain seq x y z
N MET A 1 36.94 70.33 -14.11
CA MET A 1 36.40 69.24 -13.26
C MET A 1 35.77 69.71 -11.94
N LYS A 2 36.36 70.62 -11.15
CA LYS A 2 35.79 71.07 -9.85
C LYS A 2 34.43 71.82 -9.91
N GLN A 3 34.13 72.56 -10.98
CA GLN A 3 32.87 73.33 -11.07
C GLN A 3 31.64 72.46 -11.36
N ASN A 4 31.80 71.33 -12.06
CA ASN A 4 30.69 70.41 -12.30
C ASN A 4 30.30 69.68 -11.01
N THR A 5 31.28 69.27 -10.20
CA THR A 5 31.02 68.66 -8.89
C THR A 5 30.30 69.61 -7.92
N GLU A 6 30.65 70.90 -7.89
CA GLU A 6 29.96 71.89 -7.04
C GLU A 6 28.52 72.20 -7.51
N ARG A 7 28.26 72.24 -8.82
CA ARG A 7 26.90 72.38 -9.37
C ARG A 7 26.02 71.16 -9.05
N TRP A 8 26.58 69.95 -9.14
CA TRP A 8 25.89 68.73 -8.74
C TRP A 8 25.65 68.68 -7.23
N LYS A 9 26.61 69.13 -6.41
CA LYS A 9 26.40 69.30 -4.97
C LYS A 9 25.25 70.24 -4.65
N LYS A 10 25.18 71.42 -5.28
CA LYS A 10 24.10 72.38 -5.02
C LYS A 10 22.74 71.89 -5.53
N LYS A 11 22.67 71.25 -6.71
CA LYS A 11 21.43 70.67 -7.26
C LYS A 11 20.91 69.49 -6.43
N LEU A 12 21.78 68.65 -5.88
CA LEU A 12 21.41 67.54 -5.02
C LEU A 12 21.31 67.93 -3.54
N LYS A 13 21.54 69.20 -3.18
CA LYS A 13 21.67 69.73 -1.80
C LYS A 13 22.79 69.08 -0.94
N LEU A 14 23.93 68.65 -1.52
CA LEU A 14 25.08 67.97 -0.87
C LEU A 14 25.97 68.87 0.01
N ASP A 15 25.40 69.91 0.60
CA ASP A 15 26.12 70.87 1.46
C ASP A 15 25.82 70.63 2.96
N ALA A 16 26.74 71.02 3.84
CA ALA A 16 26.76 70.66 5.27
C ALA A 16 25.48 71.08 6.04
N HIS A 17 24.77 72.09 5.55
CA HIS A 17 23.55 72.61 6.18
C HIS A 17 22.33 71.69 6.02
N TYR A 18 22.29 70.83 5.00
CA TYR A 18 21.16 69.92 4.73
C TYR A 18 21.35 68.51 5.28
N THR A 19 22.47 68.25 5.98
CA THR A 19 22.86 66.92 6.45
C THR A 19 21.80 66.30 7.37
N MET A 20 21.14 67.09 8.22
CA MET A 20 20.04 66.61 9.07
C MET A 20 18.75 66.33 8.28
N GLU A 21 18.39 67.17 7.29
CA GLU A 21 17.19 66.97 6.45
C GLU A 21 17.30 65.67 5.63
N ARG A 22 18.50 65.37 5.12
CA ARG A 22 18.77 64.15 4.35
C ARG A 22 18.85 62.90 5.21
N PHE A 23 19.39 63.02 6.42
CA PHE A 23 19.33 61.94 7.38
C PHE A 23 17.86 61.62 7.72
N GLY A 24 17.02 62.64 7.91
CA GLY A 24 15.58 62.47 8.12
C GLY A 24 14.87 61.82 6.93
N ILE A 25 15.11 62.30 5.70
CA ILE A 25 14.51 61.73 4.48
C ILE A 25 15.01 60.30 4.23
N ALA A 26 16.30 60.03 4.40
CA ALA A 26 16.85 58.69 4.26
C ALA A 26 16.28 57.74 5.32
N THR A 27 16.21 58.18 6.58
CA THR A 27 15.62 57.40 7.68
C THR A 27 14.14 57.13 7.44
N ALA A 28 13.37 58.12 6.98
CA ALA A 28 11.97 57.94 6.63
C ALA A 28 11.78 56.99 5.43
N ALA A 29 12.62 57.10 4.40
CA ALA A 29 12.61 56.19 3.25
C ALA A 29 12.95 54.76 3.65
N PHE A 30 13.97 54.57 4.51
CA PHE A 30 14.32 53.25 5.05
C PHE A 30 13.22 52.69 5.94
N ALA A 31 12.62 53.49 6.83
CA ALA A 31 11.52 53.08 7.69
C ALA A 31 10.30 52.66 6.86
N LEU A 32 9.91 53.44 5.84
CA LEU A 32 8.79 53.14 4.96
C LEU A 32 9.04 51.87 4.14
N THR A 33 10.27 51.68 3.66
CA THR A 33 10.67 50.46 2.94
C THR A 33 10.66 49.24 3.87
N LEU A 34 11.15 49.36 5.10
CA LEU A 34 11.09 48.30 6.11
C LEU A 34 9.64 47.94 6.47
N THR A 35 8.75 48.93 6.60
CA THR A 35 7.32 48.68 6.86
C THR A 35 6.64 47.98 5.67
N LEU A 36 6.94 48.37 4.44
CA LEU A 36 6.39 47.73 3.23
C LEU A 36 6.89 46.30 3.05
N ILE A 37 8.20 46.06 3.24
CA ILE A 37 8.79 44.72 3.16
C ILE A 37 8.27 43.85 4.30
N GLY A 38 8.22 44.38 5.53
CA GLY A 38 7.70 43.66 6.70
C GLY A 38 6.22 43.30 6.55
N GLY A 39 5.39 44.27 6.14
CA GLY A 39 3.96 44.04 5.87
C GLY A 39 3.72 43.04 4.75
N GLY A 40 4.47 43.13 3.64
CA GLY A 40 4.40 42.17 2.54
C GLY A 40 4.82 40.76 2.94
N THR A 41 5.87 40.63 3.77
CA THR A 41 6.34 39.33 4.27
C THR A 41 5.30 38.69 5.20
N VAL A 42 4.71 39.46 6.11
CA VAL A 42 3.64 38.97 6.99
C VAL A 42 2.39 38.57 6.20
N ALA A 43 1.95 39.39 5.24
CA ALA A 43 0.81 39.06 4.39
C ALA A 43 1.06 37.80 3.53
N THR A 44 2.27 37.65 3.00
CA THR A 44 2.67 36.46 2.22
C THR A 44 2.76 35.22 3.11
N ALA A 45 3.29 35.35 4.33
CA ALA A 45 3.32 34.24 5.29
C ALA A 45 1.91 33.81 5.72
N ILE A 46 0.99 34.76 5.94
CA ILE A 46 -0.41 34.48 6.26
C ILE A 46 -1.09 33.77 5.10
N THR A 47 -0.96 34.28 3.87
CA THR A 47 -1.57 33.66 2.67
C THR A 47 -1.00 32.27 2.39
N ASN A 48 0.31 32.08 2.48
CA ASN A 48 0.93 30.76 2.35
C ASN A 48 0.46 29.77 3.44
N ASN A 49 0.31 30.22 4.69
CA ASN A 49 -0.22 29.37 5.76
C ASN A 49 -1.70 29.01 5.53
N ILE A 50 -2.50 29.95 5.03
CA ILE A 50 -3.89 29.71 4.65
C ILE A 50 -3.95 28.70 3.50
N GLU A 51 -3.16 28.88 2.44
CA GLU A 51 -3.11 27.95 1.30
C GLU A 51 -2.60 26.58 1.71
N GLN A 52 -1.55 26.51 2.52
CA GLN A 52 -1.03 25.25 3.05
C GLN A 52 -2.08 24.53 3.90
N THR A 53 -2.86 25.28 4.69
CA THR A 53 -3.95 24.72 5.50
C THR A 53 -5.13 24.26 4.66
N ALA A 54 -5.51 25.07 3.68
CA ALA A 54 -6.55 24.75 2.71
C ALA A 54 -6.21 23.50 1.88
N GLN A 55 -4.94 23.10 1.78
CA GLN A 55 -4.51 21.97 0.95
C GLN A 55 -4.05 20.75 1.75
N THR A 56 -3.66 20.88 3.01
CA THR A 56 -3.07 19.78 3.79
C THR A 56 -4.14 19.09 4.62
N ALA A 57 -4.49 17.85 4.26
CA ALA A 57 -5.48 17.05 5.00
C ALA A 57 -4.88 16.31 6.22
N LEU A 58 -3.58 16.01 6.20
CA LEU A 58 -2.93 15.22 7.23
C LEU A 58 -1.67 15.93 7.74
N TYR A 59 -1.64 16.24 9.04
CA TYR A 59 -0.50 16.91 9.68
C TYR A 59 0.32 15.95 10.56
N THR A 60 -0.31 14.87 11.03
CA THR A 60 0.34 13.87 11.89
C THR A 60 0.31 12.50 11.22
N PRO A 61 1.28 12.18 10.35
CA PRO A 61 1.30 10.90 9.63
C PRO A 61 1.67 9.71 10.52
N ARG A 62 2.32 9.95 11.67
CA ARG A 62 2.72 8.93 12.64
C ARG A 62 2.36 9.36 14.05
N PHE A 63 2.02 8.39 14.88
CA PHE A 63 1.73 8.59 16.28
C PHE A 63 2.36 7.49 17.13
N SER A 64 2.48 7.76 18.42
CA SER A 64 2.85 6.78 19.43
C SER A 64 1.89 6.94 20.62
N THR A 65 1.55 5.84 21.24
CA THR A 65 0.74 5.82 22.46
C THR A 65 1.57 6.29 23.64
N SER A 66 0.95 7.03 24.55
CA SER A 66 1.64 7.80 25.58
C SER A 66 2.25 6.97 26.70
N LYS A 67 1.68 5.82 27.06
CA LYS A 67 2.22 4.96 28.12
C LYS A 67 3.00 3.77 27.56
N THR A 68 2.55 3.25 26.43
CA THR A 68 3.05 1.97 25.92
C THR A 68 4.09 2.13 24.81
N ASP A 69 4.26 3.36 24.27
CA ASP A 69 5.10 3.69 23.10
C ASP A 69 4.76 2.83 21.86
N LEU A 70 3.53 2.31 21.79
CA LEU A 70 3.05 1.56 20.65
C LEU A 70 2.94 2.54 19.47
N SER A 71 3.71 2.26 18.42
CA SER A 71 3.78 3.13 17.26
C SER A 71 2.73 2.77 16.23
N GLY A 72 2.17 3.78 15.57
CA GLY A 72 1.23 3.62 14.47
C GLY A 72 1.34 4.76 13.47
N GLN A 73 0.54 4.68 12.42
CA GLN A 73 0.45 5.69 11.38
C GLN A 73 -1.00 6.02 11.03
N VAL A 74 -1.21 7.23 10.54
CA VAL A 74 -2.49 7.62 9.94
C VAL A 74 -2.40 7.30 8.46
N ASP A 75 -3.17 6.30 8.03
CA ASP A 75 -3.19 5.85 6.63
C ASP A 75 -3.88 6.87 5.73
N GLY A 76 -4.89 7.58 6.25
CA GLY A 76 -5.49 8.68 5.53
C GLY A 76 -6.67 9.34 6.24
N VAL A 77 -7.11 10.45 5.63
CA VAL A 77 -8.34 11.15 5.96
C VAL A 77 -9.22 11.09 4.71
N TYR A 78 -10.32 10.36 4.82
CA TYR A 78 -11.20 10.04 3.69
C TYR A 78 -12.55 10.73 3.86
N LEU A 79 -13.14 11.21 2.79
CA LEU A 79 -14.39 11.97 2.81
C LEU A 79 -15.49 11.32 1.97
N SER A 80 -16.72 11.46 2.42
CA SER A 80 -17.90 11.25 1.59
C SER A 80 -17.93 12.28 0.45
N GLN A 81 -18.72 12.00 -0.59
CA GLN A 81 -18.78 12.86 -1.78
C GLN A 81 -19.26 14.29 -1.49
N ASP A 82 -20.24 14.42 -0.57
CA ASP A 82 -20.78 15.67 -0.04
C ASP A 82 -19.92 16.31 1.07
N ARG A 83 -18.88 15.60 1.54
CA ARG A 83 -17.92 16.04 2.56
C ARG A 83 -18.54 16.28 3.93
N THR A 84 -19.68 15.67 4.24
CA THR A 84 -20.30 15.74 5.57
C THR A 84 -19.84 14.60 6.49
N ARG A 85 -19.26 13.54 5.92
CA ARG A 85 -18.68 12.42 6.67
C ARG A 85 -17.20 12.27 6.35
N SER A 86 -16.39 12.06 7.39
CA SER A 86 -14.95 11.85 7.30
C SER A 86 -14.54 10.61 8.07
N LEU A 87 -13.63 9.80 7.52
CA LEU A 87 -12.96 8.73 8.23
C LEU A 87 -11.48 9.07 8.42
N VAL A 88 -11.04 9.17 9.66
CA VAL A 88 -9.61 9.19 10.01
C VAL A 88 -9.18 7.74 10.24
N LEU A 89 -8.50 7.15 9.25
CA LEU A 89 -8.07 5.76 9.30
C LEU A 89 -6.65 5.65 9.84
N MET A 90 -6.49 4.88 10.92
CA MET A 90 -5.23 4.67 11.63
C MET A 90 -4.86 3.18 11.63
N ASN A 91 -3.56 2.91 11.62
CA ASN A 91 -3.00 1.57 11.51
C ASN A 91 -1.80 1.40 12.45
N PHE A 92 -1.86 0.41 13.33
CA PHE A 92 -0.75 0.02 14.21
C PHE A 92 0.23 -0.96 13.55
N GLY A 93 -0.12 -1.49 12.38
CA GLY A 93 0.67 -2.47 11.64
C GLY A 93 0.46 -3.90 12.16
N ALA A 94 0.80 -4.88 11.33
CA ALA A 94 0.53 -6.29 11.61
C ALA A 94 1.19 -6.81 12.91
N ASN A 95 2.36 -6.29 13.27
CA ASN A 95 3.10 -6.73 14.44
C ASN A 95 2.50 -6.22 15.77
N ALA A 96 1.71 -5.14 15.72
CA ALA A 96 1.06 -4.54 16.89
C ALA A 96 -0.46 -4.74 16.89
N ALA A 97 -1.03 -5.36 15.85
CA ALA A 97 -2.47 -5.62 15.73
C ALA A 97 -3.02 -6.47 16.89
N GLN A 98 -2.20 -7.36 17.47
CA GLN A 98 -2.57 -8.16 18.64
C GLN A 98 -2.45 -7.40 19.96
N SER A 99 -1.80 -6.24 19.95
CA SER A 99 -1.60 -5.39 21.12
C SER A 99 -2.70 -4.34 21.29
N ILE A 100 -3.65 -4.27 20.36
CA ILE A 100 -4.79 -3.36 20.45
C ILE A 100 -6.07 -4.15 20.71
N SER A 101 -7.04 -3.52 21.38
CA SER A 101 -8.35 -4.13 21.60
C SER A 101 -9.14 -4.17 20.31
N ALA A 102 -9.79 -5.30 20.03
CA ALA A 102 -10.73 -5.45 18.91
C ALA A 102 -12.11 -4.80 19.19
N GLU A 103 -12.34 -4.31 20.41
CA GLU A 103 -13.62 -3.75 20.86
C GLU A 103 -13.58 -2.22 20.85
N ALA A 104 -14.37 -1.59 19.98
CA ALA A 104 -14.44 -0.14 19.86
C ALA A 104 -14.91 0.56 21.15
N SER A 105 -15.70 -0.12 21.99
CA SER A 105 -16.12 0.41 23.30
C SER A 105 -14.98 0.59 24.29
N ASN A 106 -13.81 -0.01 24.04
CA ASN A 106 -12.60 0.18 24.83
C ASN A 106 -11.82 1.45 24.45
N TYR A 107 -12.38 2.26 23.55
CA TYR A 107 -11.80 3.51 23.12
C TYR A 107 -12.75 4.68 23.34
N GLN A 108 -12.16 5.85 23.57
CA GLN A 108 -12.84 7.14 23.64
C GLN A 108 -12.04 8.17 22.85
N ALA A 109 -12.74 9.02 22.10
CA ALA A 109 -12.16 10.07 21.27
C ALA A 109 -12.51 11.44 21.85
N TYR A 110 -11.56 12.36 21.77
CA TYR A 110 -11.72 13.76 22.15
C TYR A 110 -11.34 14.61 20.94
N LEU A 111 -12.22 15.55 20.57
CA LEU A 111 -12.04 16.37 19.37
C LEU A 111 -12.16 17.86 19.72
N THR A 112 -11.19 18.62 19.24
CA THR A 112 -11.17 20.08 19.32
C THR A 112 -10.72 20.68 18.00
N GLY A 113 -11.07 21.94 17.76
CA GLY A 113 -10.47 22.71 16.68
C GLY A 113 -9.03 23.09 17.02
N SER A 114 -8.25 23.44 16.00
CA SER A 114 -6.87 23.88 16.14
C SER A 114 -6.50 24.91 15.08
N ASP A 115 -5.61 25.83 15.45
CA ASP A 115 -4.97 26.74 14.49
C ASP A 115 -3.72 26.10 13.83
N THR A 116 -3.12 26.82 12.88
CA THR A 116 -1.92 26.37 12.14
C THR A 116 -0.67 26.24 13.01
N SER A 117 -0.69 26.80 14.23
CA SER A 117 0.33 26.62 15.25
C SER A 117 -0.02 25.47 16.21
N LEU A 118 -1.01 24.65 15.86
CA LEU A 118 -1.50 23.51 16.62
C LEU A 118 -2.07 23.86 18.00
N ARG A 119 -2.53 25.11 18.17
CA ARG A 119 -3.18 25.56 19.40
C ARG A 119 -4.67 25.35 19.32
N GLN A 120 -5.25 24.91 20.43
CA GLN A 120 -6.68 24.60 20.55
C GLN A 120 -7.57 25.80 20.21
N ARG A 121 -8.66 25.52 19.50
CA ARG A 121 -9.72 26.43 19.08
C ARG A 121 -11.07 25.74 19.21
N PRO A 122 -12.18 26.50 19.33
CA PRO A 122 -13.51 25.94 19.18
C PRO A 122 -13.68 25.29 17.81
N LEU A 123 -14.48 24.23 17.74
CA LEU A 123 -14.88 23.64 16.46
C LEU A 123 -15.68 24.66 15.63
N ALA A 124 -15.43 24.66 14.33
CA ALA A 124 -16.13 25.53 13.39
C ALA A 124 -17.54 25.01 13.06
N SER A 125 -17.76 23.71 13.16
CA SER A 125 -19.03 23.04 12.88
C SER A 125 -19.42 22.12 14.04
N ASP A 126 -20.70 21.78 14.11
CA ASP A 126 -21.14 20.69 14.98
C ASP A 126 -20.61 19.37 14.39
N ILE A 127 -19.93 18.58 15.21
CA ILE A 127 -19.31 17.32 14.79
C ILE A 127 -19.70 16.26 15.80
N SER A 128 -20.33 15.20 15.29
CA SER A 128 -20.52 13.95 16.02
C SER A 128 -19.59 12.89 15.45
N GLY A 129 -19.52 11.73 16.10
CA GLY A 129 -18.71 10.66 15.55
C GLY A 129 -18.74 9.39 16.34
N GLU A 130 -18.16 8.38 15.72
CA GLU A 130 -18.10 7.02 16.22
C GLU A 130 -16.68 6.46 16.02
N ILE A 131 -16.34 5.49 16.85
CA ILE A 131 -15.06 4.78 16.75
C ILE A 131 -15.36 3.42 16.13
N VAL A 132 -14.57 3.06 15.13
CA VAL A 132 -14.67 1.77 14.44
C VAL A 132 -13.36 1.03 14.64
N VAL A 133 -13.42 -0.21 15.11
CA VAL A 133 -12.25 -1.10 15.14
C VAL A 133 -12.48 -2.21 14.12
N PHE A 134 -11.55 -2.37 13.18
CA PHE A 134 -11.68 -3.34 12.09
C PHE A 134 -11.18 -4.72 12.54
N GLY A 135 -11.81 -5.27 13.58
CA GLY A 135 -11.45 -6.56 14.17
C GLY A 135 -9.99 -6.62 14.62
N THR A 136 -9.31 -7.72 14.33
CA THR A 136 -7.88 -7.91 14.65
C THR A 136 -6.93 -7.45 13.54
N SER A 137 -7.39 -6.62 12.60
CA SER A 137 -6.58 -6.20 11.43
C SER A 137 -5.46 -5.20 11.78
N GLY A 138 -5.52 -4.59 12.97
CA GLY A 138 -4.61 -3.50 13.36
C GLY A 138 -5.11 -2.11 12.97
N TYR A 139 -6.27 -2.02 12.32
CA TYR A 139 -6.88 -0.75 11.91
C TYR A 139 -7.93 -0.26 12.91
N ILE A 140 -7.89 1.04 13.18
CA ILE A 140 -8.90 1.78 13.93
C ILE A 140 -9.30 3.01 13.11
N GLY A 141 -10.59 3.26 13.01
CA GLY A 141 -11.18 4.43 12.38
C GLY A 141 -11.86 5.32 13.40
N VAL A 142 -11.77 6.64 13.21
CA VAL A 142 -12.71 7.58 13.81
C VAL A 142 -13.53 8.19 12.68
N VAL A 143 -14.82 7.89 12.69
CA VAL A 143 -15.78 8.46 11.75
C VAL A 143 -16.30 9.75 12.38
N LEU A 144 -16.19 10.84 11.64
CA LEU A 144 -16.64 12.17 12.02
C LEU A 144 -17.77 12.56 11.08
N ASP A 145 -18.89 12.97 11.66
CA ASP A 145 -20.08 13.42 10.95
C ASP A 145 -20.36 14.87 11.29
N SER A 146 -20.60 15.68 10.27
CA SER A 146 -20.97 17.08 10.40
C SER A 146 -22.28 17.35 9.67
N ASP A 147 -23.05 18.29 10.19
CA ASP A 147 -24.30 18.75 9.60
C ASP A 147 -24.10 19.55 8.30
N GLN A 148 -22.88 20.06 8.08
CA GLN A 148 -22.45 20.77 6.90
C GLN A 148 -21.16 20.16 6.33
N PRO A 149 -20.78 20.45 5.08
CA PRO A 149 -19.47 20.07 4.56
C PRO A 149 -18.34 20.59 5.46
N PHE A 150 -17.38 19.73 5.83
CA PHE A 150 -16.29 20.10 6.73
C PHE A 150 -15.60 21.40 6.32
N GLU A 151 -15.55 22.37 7.24
CA GLU A 151 -14.79 23.60 7.06
C GLU A 151 -13.28 23.35 7.07
N GLN A 152 -12.52 24.27 6.47
CA GLN A 152 -11.06 24.23 6.43
C GLN A 152 -10.44 24.53 7.81
N GLN A 153 -10.61 23.60 8.74
CA GLN A 153 -10.11 23.68 10.10
C GLN A 153 -9.24 22.46 10.40
N ILE A 154 -8.10 22.70 11.07
CA ILE A 154 -7.31 21.61 11.63
C ILE A 154 -8.05 21.11 12.87
N LEU A 155 -8.39 19.83 12.88
CA LEU A 155 -8.95 19.12 14.01
C LEU A 155 -7.82 18.45 14.80
N ASN A 156 -7.87 18.61 16.11
CA ASN A 156 -7.03 17.91 17.07
C ASN A 156 -7.84 16.75 17.65
N LEU A 157 -7.55 15.55 17.15
CA LEU A 157 -8.20 14.31 17.55
C LEU A 157 -7.26 13.56 18.51
N THR A 158 -7.71 13.34 19.74
CA THR A 158 -7.03 12.47 20.72
C THR A 158 -7.85 11.21 20.90
N LEU A 159 -7.25 10.05 20.65
CA LEU A 159 -7.88 8.75 20.92
C LEU A 159 -7.24 8.14 22.16
N ARG A 160 -8.07 7.69 23.10
CA ARG A 160 -7.69 7.10 24.38
C ARG A 160 -8.14 5.65 24.43
N ALA A 161 -7.25 4.77 24.87
CA ALA A 161 -7.61 3.42 25.26
C ALA A 161 -8.04 3.41 26.75
N ASN A 162 -9.14 2.72 27.05
CA ASN A 162 -9.69 2.60 28.41
C ASN A 162 -8.81 1.72 29.32
N SER A 163 -7.88 0.96 28.73
CA SER A 163 -6.84 0.18 29.40
C SER A 163 -5.51 0.34 28.68
N GLU A 164 -4.40 0.14 29.38
CA GLU A 164 -3.07 0.10 28.74
C GLU A 164 -3.02 -0.98 27.67
N LEU A 165 -2.51 -0.64 26.48
CA LEU A 165 -2.51 -1.54 25.33
C LEU A 165 -1.41 -2.62 25.44
N VAL A 166 -0.33 -2.33 26.16
CA VAL A 166 0.79 -3.23 26.41
C VAL A 166 1.32 -2.99 27.82
N TYR A 167 1.57 -4.05 28.57
CA TYR A 167 2.26 -3.90 29.85
C TYR A 167 3.75 -3.58 29.61
N ARG A 168 4.26 -2.53 30.25
CA ARG A 168 5.68 -2.17 30.21
C ARG A 168 6.23 -2.09 31.62
N GLU A 169 7.28 -2.85 31.89
CA GLU A 169 7.94 -2.83 33.19
C GLU A 169 8.89 -1.62 33.26
N GLY A 170 8.52 -0.62 34.08
CA GLY A 170 9.28 0.62 34.27
C GLY A 170 8.62 1.85 33.63
N ASP A 171 8.53 2.92 34.43
CA ASP A 171 7.80 4.19 34.19
C ASP A 171 8.41 5.10 33.10
N SER A 172 9.24 4.57 32.21
CA SER A 172 9.95 5.36 31.20
C SER A 172 9.27 5.25 29.83
N SER A 173 8.04 5.74 29.70
CA SER A 173 7.52 6.05 28.36
C SER A 173 8.19 7.34 27.85
N SER A 174 8.56 7.36 26.58
CA SER A 174 9.18 8.56 25.98
C SER A 174 8.11 9.53 25.50
N LEU A 175 7.32 10.08 26.45
CA LEU A 175 6.31 11.10 26.15
C LEU A 175 6.91 12.22 25.30
N ARG A 176 6.30 12.45 24.13
CA ARG A 176 6.65 13.55 23.23
C ARG A 176 6.61 14.87 24.01
N SER A 177 7.56 15.77 23.72
CA SER A 177 7.71 17.01 24.49
C SER A 177 6.46 17.88 24.52
N ASP A 178 5.66 17.85 23.45
CA ASP A 178 4.40 18.60 23.33
C ASP A 178 3.24 18.01 24.16
N LEU A 179 3.40 16.82 24.73
CA LEU A 179 2.40 16.11 25.53
C LEU A 179 2.76 16.04 27.01
N ARG A 180 3.96 16.49 27.41
CA ARG A 180 4.45 16.38 28.79
C ARG A 180 3.69 17.24 29.79
N ASP A 181 3.17 18.38 29.33
CA ASP A 181 2.41 19.33 30.15
C ASP A 181 0.93 18.93 30.28
N ASP A 182 0.47 17.90 29.55
CA ASP A 182 -0.90 17.40 29.57
C ASP A 182 -0.98 16.15 30.47
N THR A 183 -1.45 16.34 31.71
CA THR A 183 -1.51 15.27 32.73
C THR A 183 -2.34 14.06 32.29
N SER A 184 -3.30 14.26 31.39
CA SER A 184 -4.08 13.15 30.84
C SER A 184 -3.22 12.14 30.08
N PHE A 185 -2.15 12.57 29.41
CA PHE A 185 -1.25 11.66 28.66
C PHE A 185 -0.35 10.85 29.59
N GLN A 186 -0.21 11.27 30.85
CA GLN A 186 0.52 10.53 31.88
C GLN A 186 -0.38 9.46 32.53
N GLU A 187 -1.67 9.77 32.72
CA GLU A 187 -2.63 8.90 33.38
C GLU A 187 -3.20 7.81 32.45
N HIS A 188 -3.43 8.15 31.18
CA HIS A 188 -4.07 7.27 30.21
C HIS A 188 -3.15 6.93 29.05
N ASP A 189 -3.34 5.74 28.46
CA ASP A 189 -2.67 5.36 27.22
C ASP A 189 -3.46 5.91 26.03
N GLN A 190 -2.94 6.98 25.42
CA GLN A 190 -3.63 7.75 24.40
C GLN A 190 -2.66 8.31 23.36
N TRP A 191 -3.18 8.68 22.20
CA TRP A 191 -2.40 9.27 21.12
C TRP A 191 -3.17 10.41 20.47
N ARG A 192 -2.44 11.36 19.89
CA ARG A 192 -2.98 12.58 19.30
C ARG A 192 -2.60 12.68 17.84
N VAL A 193 -3.57 13.02 17.00
CA VAL A 193 -3.40 13.25 15.57
C VAL A 193 -4.06 14.56 15.16
N PHE A 194 -3.40 15.29 14.25
CA PHE A 194 -3.93 16.50 13.65
C PHE A 194 -4.30 16.25 12.19
N VAL A 195 -5.56 16.54 11.84
CA VAL A 195 -6.15 16.28 10.52
C VAL A 195 -7.00 17.48 10.08
N ASN A 196 -7.21 17.66 8.79
CA ASN A 196 -8.11 18.69 8.25
C ASN A 196 -8.99 18.06 7.17
N PRO A 197 -10.17 17.54 7.55
CA PRO A 197 -11.14 16.99 6.59
C PRO A 197 -11.64 18.06 5.59
N GLY A 198 -11.61 19.35 5.95
CA GLY A 198 -11.97 20.45 5.04
C GLY A 198 -10.93 20.78 3.97
N ALA A 199 -9.73 20.19 4.04
CA ALA A 199 -8.68 20.47 3.06
C ALA A 199 -9.05 20.00 1.64
N GLY A 200 -8.67 20.77 0.63
CA GLY A 200 -8.93 20.51 -0.79
C GLY A 200 -8.25 19.25 -1.33
N LYS A 201 -7.20 18.72 -0.66
CA LYS A 201 -6.56 17.44 -1.01
C LYS A 201 -6.98 16.28 -0.11
N ALA A 202 -8.02 16.42 0.70
CA ALA A 202 -8.61 15.28 1.39
C ALA A 202 -9.17 14.29 0.35
N THR A 203 -8.96 13.00 0.57
CA THR A 203 -9.28 11.96 -0.42
C THR A 203 -10.77 11.64 -0.36
N LYS A 204 -11.50 11.85 -1.45
CA LYS A 204 -12.89 11.39 -1.53
C LYS A 204 -12.95 9.89 -1.80
N THR A 205 -13.95 9.24 -1.23
CA THR A 205 -14.19 7.80 -1.37
C THR A 205 -15.66 7.52 -1.71
N THR A 206 -15.91 6.35 -2.27
CA THR A 206 -17.27 5.82 -2.51
C THR A 206 -17.70 4.81 -1.46
N ALA A 207 -16.83 4.47 -0.51
CA ALA A 207 -17.02 3.39 0.45
C ALA A 207 -18.07 3.70 1.52
N PHE A 208 -18.40 4.97 1.69
CA PHE A 208 -19.43 5.43 2.60
C PHE A 208 -20.12 6.68 2.06
N ALA A 209 -21.39 6.82 2.42
CA ALA A 209 -22.21 7.97 2.07
C ALA A 209 -22.04 9.10 3.11
N GLY A 210 -22.86 10.15 2.99
CA GLY A 210 -22.91 11.28 3.92
C GLY A 210 -23.34 10.88 5.34
N ALA A 211 -23.40 11.88 6.22
CA ALA A 211 -23.66 11.71 7.64
C ALA A 211 -25.06 11.12 7.96
N ASP A 212 -25.97 11.12 6.98
CA ASP A 212 -27.35 10.65 7.10
C ASP A 212 -27.52 9.13 6.86
N LYS A 213 -26.42 8.41 6.61
CA LYS A 213 -26.42 6.96 6.33
C LYS A 213 -25.63 6.20 7.37
N ASP A 214 -25.86 4.90 7.48
CA ASP A 214 -25.04 4.05 8.33
C ASP A 214 -23.63 3.90 7.74
N PHE A 215 -22.62 3.79 8.61
CA PHE A 215 -21.26 3.50 8.20
C PHE A 215 -21.05 2.00 8.06
N LEU A 216 -20.62 1.56 6.87
CA LEU A 216 -20.37 0.15 6.58
C LEU A 216 -18.87 -0.14 6.65
N SER A 217 -18.43 -0.69 7.78
CA SER A 217 -17.01 -0.95 8.07
C SER A 217 -16.34 -1.87 7.04
N ALA A 218 -17.03 -2.90 6.57
CA ALA A 218 -16.49 -3.82 5.56
C ALA A 218 -16.24 -3.12 4.22
N ASP A 219 -17.17 -2.28 3.75
CA ASP A 219 -17.05 -1.52 2.50
C ASP A 219 -15.90 -0.50 2.59
N ALA A 220 -15.83 0.23 3.71
CA ALA A 220 -14.73 1.14 4.00
C ALA A 220 -13.37 0.42 4.01
N TYR A 221 -13.29 -0.73 4.68
CA TYR A 221 -12.07 -1.53 4.71
C TYR A 221 -11.70 -2.08 3.32
N TYR A 222 -12.68 -2.53 2.55
CA TYR A 222 -12.45 -3.02 1.20
C TYR A 222 -11.85 -1.93 0.30
N GLU A 223 -12.53 -0.78 0.17
CA GLU A 223 -12.08 0.26 -0.76
C GLU A 223 -10.75 0.88 -0.35
N LEU A 224 -10.55 1.12 0.95
CA LEU A 224 -9.43 1.92 1.45
C LEU A 224 -8.19 1.10 1.75
N VAL A 225 -8.35 -0.18 2.08
CA VAL A 225 -7.24 -1.06 2.50
C VAL A 225 -7.05 -2.22 1.52
N VAL A 226 -8.10 -3.00 1.27
CA VAL A 226 -7.97 -4.27 0.53
C VAL A 226 -7.77 -4.02 -0.96
N LYS A 227 -8.55 -3.13 -1.57
CA LYS A 227 -8.53 -2.87 -3.02
C LYS A 227 -7.17 -2.36 -3.51
N PRO A 228 -6.48 -1.40 -2.85
CA PRO A 228 -5.11 -1.05 -3.22
C PRO A 228 -4.13 -2.23 -3.11
N GLN A 229 -4.28 -3.08 -2.09
CA GLN A 229 -3.43 -4.27 -1.92
C GLN A 229 -3.73 -5.33 -2.99
N GLU A 230 -4.99 -5.48 -3.38
CA GLU A 230 -5.46 -6.33 -4.47
C GLU A 230 -4.81 -5.92 -5.79
N GLU A 231 -4.81 -4.62 -6.11
CA GLU A 231 -4.16 -4.09 -7.33
C GLU A 231 -2.67 -4.42 -7.36
N VAL A 232 -1.97 -4.30 -6.22
CA VAL A 232 -0.56 -4.68 -6.11
C VAL A 232 -0.36 -6.19 -6.29
N ALA A 233 -1.21 -7.02 -5.68
CA ALA A 233 -1.15 -8.47 -5.81
C ALA A 233 -1.40 -8.93 -7.26
N ARG A 234 -2.41 -8.35 -7.92
CA ARG A 234 -2.74 -8.57 -9.34
C ARG A 234 -1.59 -8.21 -10.27
N LYS A 235 -0.92 -7.08 -10.02
CA LYS A 235 0.27 -6.70 -10.80
C LYS A 235 1.39 -7.74 -10.67
N ARG A 236 1.61 -8.29 -9.47
CA ARG A 236 2.62 -9.35 -9.26
C ARG A 236 2.24 -10.65 -9.98
N LEU A 237 0.95 -10.97 -10.07
CA LEU A 237 0.44 -12.09 -10.86
C LEU A 237 0.70 -11.87 -12.36
N ASP A 238 0.41 -10.68 -12.89
CA ASP A 238 0.72 -10.34 -14.29
C ASP A 238 2.22 -10.45 -14.59
N GLU A 239 3.07 -9.94 -13.70
CA GLU A 239 4.53 -10.04 -13.85
C GLU A 239 5.02 -11.50 -13.83
N ALA A 240 4.41 -12.35 -13.00
CA ALA A 240 4.72 -13.78 -12.95
C ALA A 240 4.31 -14.50 -14.25
N LEU A 241 3.11 -14.21 -14.77
CA LEU A 241 2.65 -14.78 -16.03
C LEU A 241 3.53 -14.36 -17.21
N ALA A 242 4.01 -13.12 -17.22
CA ALA A 242 4.95 -12.66 -18.24
C ALA A 242 6.29 -13.41 -18.18
N ARG A 243 6.82 -13.69 -16.98
CA ARG A 243 8.04 -14.51 -16.82
C ARG A 243 7.80 -15.94 -17.29
N MET A 244 6.70 -16.55 -16.86
CA MET A 244 6.30 -17.90 -17.27
C MET A 244 6.14 -18.02 -18.79
N GLN A 245 5.57 -17.02 -19.47
CA GLN A 245 5.46 -16.99 -20.92
C GLN A 245 6.85 -17.01 -21.61
N VAL A 246 7.80 -16.21 -21.09
CA VAL A 246 9.18 -16.21 -21.60
C VAL A 246 9.87 -17.54 -21.35
N ASP A 247 9.64 -18.17 -20.19
CA ASP A 247 10.24 -19.46 -19.88
C ASP A 247 9.69 -20.59 -20.76
N LEU A 248 8.38 -20.58 -21.07
CA LEU A 248 7.78 -21.51 -22.03
C LEU A 248 8.37 -21.30 -23.44
N ALA A 249 8.55 -20.04 -23.88
CA ALA A 249 9.18 -19.76 -25.17
C ALA A 249 10.64 -20.26 -25.24
N LYS A 250 11.39 -20.19 -24.13
CA LYS A 250 12.75 -20.78 -24.06
C LYS A 250 12.71 -22.31 -24.12
N ILE A 251 11.75 -22.93 -23.44
CA ILE A 251 11.53 -24.38 -23.51
C ILE A 251 11.29 -24.80 -24.96
N ASP A 252 10.42 -24.09 -25.67
CA ASP A 252 10.11 -24.35 -27.09
C ASP A 252 11.36 -24.16 -27.97
N GLU A 253 12.10 -23.08 -27.77
CA GLU A 253 13.35 -22.78 -28.49
C GLU A 253 14.40 -23.89 -28.28
N TYR A 254 14.69 -24.29 -27.04
CA TYR A 254 15.65 -25.36 -26.78
C TYR A 254 15.16 -26.70 -27.34
N THR A 255 13.86 -26.98 -27.29
CA THR A 255 13.24 -28.16 -27.91
C THR A 255 13.41 -28.16 -29.42
N ALA A 256 13.24 -27.02 -30.09
CA ALA A 256 13.50 -26.86 -31.52
C ALA A 256 15.00 -27.00 -31.87
N GLN A 257 15.89 -26.49 -31.02
CA GLN A 257 17.35 -26.62 -31.20
C GLN A 257 17.81 -28.08 -31.12
N MET A 258 17.18 -28.93 -30.31
CA MET A 258 17.46 -30.37 -30.28
C MET A 258 17.21 -31.04 -31.64
N ALA A 259 16.17 -30.61 -32.38
CA ALA A 259 15.82 -31.19 -33.67
C ALA A 259 16.78 -30.79 -34.81
N THR A 260 17.47 -29.65 -34.66
CA THR A 260 18.33 -29.07 -35.69
C THR A 260 19.82 -29.26 -35.43
N THR A 261 20.23 -29.34 -34.16
CA THR A 261 21.64 -29.51 -33.78
C THR A 261 22.08 -30.96 -33.97
N GLU A 262 23.08 -31.15 -34.83
CA GLU A 262 23.66 -32.45 -35.15
C GLU A 262 25.15 -32.47 -34.81
N VAL A 263 25.60 -33.55 -34.17
CA VAL A 263 27.00 -33.81 -33.86
C VAL A 263 27.31 -35.22 -34.32
N GLY A 264 28.26 -35.40 -35.24
CA GLY A 264 28.69 -36.73 -35.68
C GLY A 264 27.58 -37.60 -36.29
N GLY A 265 26.55 -37.01 -36.89
CA GLY A 265 25.42 -37.74 -37.48
C GLY A 265 24.28 -38.07 -36.51
N VAL A 266 24.37 -37.65 -35.25
CA VAL A 266 23.34 -37.89 -34.23
C VAL A 266 22.77 -36.59 -33.66
N LYS A 267 21.50 -36.65 -33.23
CA LYS A 267 20.76 -35.54 -32.62
C LYS A 267 20.12 -35.97 -31.31
N LEU A 268 19.73 -35.00 -30.49
CA LEU A 268 18.95 -35.26 -29.28
C LEU A 268 17.48 -35.55 -29.61
N VAL A 269 16.94 -36.59 -29.00
CA VAL A 269 15.51 -36.85 -28.96
C VAL A 269 14.93 -36.07 -27.77
N PRO A 270 13.92 -35.20 -27.96
CA PRO A 270 13.31 -34.46 -26.87
C PRO A 270 12.83 -35.39 -25.75
N PRO A 271 13.16 -35.11 -24.48
CA PRO A 271 12.72 -35.92 -23.36
C PRO A 271 11.21 -35.75 -23.12
N THR A 272 10.59 -36.70 -22.43
CA THR A 272 9.22 -36.52 -21.95
C THR A 272 9.14 -35.34 -20.99
N VAL A 273 8.33 -34.33 -21.33
CA VAL A 273 8.10 -33.15 -20.50
C VAL A 273 7.53 -33.60 -19.14
N PRO A 274 8.06 -33.11 -18.01
CA PRO A 274 7.51 -33.43 -16.69
C PRO A 274 6.02 -33.11 -16.58
N LYS A 275 5.23 -34.01 -15.99
CA LYS A 275 3.76 -33.89 -15.88
C LYS A 275 3.27 -32.57 -15.25
N GLN A 276 4.07 -31.96 -14.37
CA GLN A 276 3.71 -30.72 -13.68
C GLN A 276 3.70 -29.50 -14.60
N ILE A 277 4.33 -29.59 -15.77
CA ILE A 277 4.48 -28.48 -16.74
C ILE A 277 4.04 -28.88 -18.14
N ALA A 278 3.73 -30.16 -18.35
CA ALA A 278 3.32 -30.69 -19.64
C ALA A 278 1.95 -30.11 -20.04
N GLY A 279 1.87 -29.54 -21.25
CA GLY A 279 0.64 -28.96 -21.79
C GLY A 279 0.37 -27.52 -21.35
N ASP A 280 1.16 -26.98 -20.42
CA ASP A 280 0.98 -25.61 -19.94
C ASP A 280 1.16 -24.57 -21.05
N LYS A 281 0.33 -23.53 -21.03
CA LYS A 281 0.41 -22.39 -21.95
C LYS A 281 0.12 -21.09 -21.22
N VAL A 282 0.87 -20.04 -21.58
CA VAL A 282 0.48 -18.67 -21.23
C VAL A 282 0.10 -17.94 -22.51
N THR A 283 -1.20 -17.71 -22.71
CA THR A 283 -1.71 -16.97 -23.88
C THR A 283 -1.93 -15.50 -23.54
N GLY A 284 -2.17 -14.67 -24.56
CA GLY A 284 -2.39 -13.24 -24.39
C GLY A 284 -1.13 -12.40 -24.57
N THR A 285 -1.27 -11.08 -24.55
CA THR A 285 -0.17 -10.14 -24.78
C THR A 285 0.04 -9.26 -23.56
N LYS A 286 1.32 -8.97 -23.27
CA LYS A 286 1.67 -7.99 -22.24
C LYS A 286 1.37 -6.58 -22.75
N GLY A 287 0.71 -5.75 -21.95
CA GLY A 287 0.51 -4.34 -22.28
C GLY A 287 1.82 -3.56 -22.20
N ILE A 288 2.04 -2.63 -23.13
CA ILE A 288 3.26 -1.79 -23.18
C ILE A 288 3.38 -0.91 -21.92
N ASN A 289 2.27 -0.60 -21.22
CA ASN A 289 2.24 0.20 -19.99
C ASN A 289 1.11 -0.24 -19.01
N GLY A 290 0.67 -1.51 -19.00
CA GLY A 290 -0.48 -1.93 -18.19
C GLY A 290 -0.82 -3.43 -18.24
N PRO A 291 -1.87 -3.87 -17.51
CA PRO A 291 -2.10 -5.28 -17.13
C PRO A 291 -2.52 -6.20 -18.29
N ALA A 292 -2.98 -5.64 -19.41
CA ALA A 292 -3.33 -6.42 -20.60
C ALA A 292 -2.87 -5.68 -21.87
N GLY A 293 -2.24 -6.40 -22.78
CA GLY A 293 -2.07 -5.96 -24.16
C GLY A 293 -3.42 -5.95 -24.87
N LYS A 294 -3.44 -5.34 -26.05
CA LYS A 294 -4.58 -5.47 -26.96
C LYS A 294 -4.30 -6.59 -27.95
N ASP A 295 -5.32 -7.34 -28.34
CA ASP A 295 -5.25 -8.22 -29.49
C ASP A 295 -5.32 -7.43 -30.82
N ASP A 296 -5.26 -8.16 -31.94
CA ASP A 296 -5.35 -7.60 -33.30
C ASP A 296 -6.69 -6.88 -33.59
N THR A 297 -7.70 -7.06 -32.72
CA THR A 297 -9.01 -6.38 -32.80
C THR A 297 -9.10 -5.13 -31.91
N GLY A 298 -8.05 -4.85 -31.12
CA GLY A 298 -8.04 -3.76 -30.15
C GLY A 298 -8.68 -4.10 -28.79
N SER A 299 -9.10 -5.35 -28.59
CA SER A 299 -9.72 -5.86 -27.36
C SER A 299 -8.65 -6.22 -26.32
N LYS A 300 -8.96 -6.07 -25.03
CA LYS A 300 -8.02 -6.45 -23.96
C LYS A 300 -7.76 -7.96 -24.02
N ASN A 301 -6.48 -8.34 -24.11
CA ASN A 301 -6.03 -9.73 -24.16
C ASN A 301 -5.01 -10.02 -23.05
N PRO A 302 -5.46 -10.12 -21.78
CA PRO A 302 -4.57 -10.30 -20.65
C PRO A 302 -3.87 -11.67 -20.67
N LEU A 303 -2.66 -11.73 -20.12
CA LEU A 303 -1.88 -12.96 -20.05
C LEU A 303 -2.59 -14.02 -19.21
N THR A 304 -2.93 -15.21 -19.71
CA THR A 304 -3.65 -16.22 -18.92
C THR A 304 -2.93 -17.56 -18.94
N LEU A 305 -2.74 -18.17 -17.76
CA LEU A 305 -2.19 -19.51 -17.62
C LEU A 305 -3.29 -20.55 -17.86
N TYR A 306 -3.02 -21.47 -18.77
CA TYR A 306 -3.76 -22.71 -18.95
C TYR A 306 -2.85 -23.85 -18.53
N SER A 307 -3.31 -24.67 -17.58
CA SER A 307 -2.53 -25.74 -16.98
C SER A 307 -3.47 -26.81 -16.46
N ASP A 308 -3.24 -28.06 -16.84
CA ASP A 308 -4.00 -29.21 -16.31
C ASP A 308 -3.48 -29.69 -14.93
N TRP A 309 -2.46 -29.01 -14.39
CA TRP A 309 -1.80 -29.38 -13.15
C TRP A 309 -1.80 -28.25 -12.11
N THR A 310 -2.57 -28.40 -11.04
CA THR A 310 -2.46 -27.57 -9.83
C THR A 310 -1.51 -28.23 -8.84
N LEU A 311 -0.53 -27.48 -8.35
CA LEU A 311 0.42 -27.98 -7.34
C LEU A 311 -0.29 -28.27 -6.00
N ALA A 312 0.29 -29.13 -5.15
CA ALA A 312 -0.31 -29.60 -3.89
C ALA A 312 -0.77 -28.47 -2.93
N ARG A 313 -0.09 -27.32 -2.98
CA ARG A 313 -0.37 -26.08 -2.23
C ARG A 313 -0.95 -24.97 -3.10
N GLY A 314 -1.16 -25.28 -4.37
CA GLY A 314 -1.56 -24.34 -5.39
C GLY A 314 -3.05 -24.08 -5.35
N TYR A 315 -3.37 -22.86 -5.74
CA TYR A 315 -4.69 -22.47 -6.16
C TYR A 315 -4.74 -22.38 -7.69
N ASP A 316 -5.94 -22.55 -8.23
CA ASP A 316 -6.23 -22.32 -9.63
C ASP A 316 -7.65 -21.77 -9.71
N PHE A 317 -7.76 -20.47 -9.99
CA PHE A 317 -9.04 -19.78 -10.11
C PHE A 317 -8.88 -18.56 -11.02
N ASP A 318 -9.99 -18.15 -11.61
CA ASP A 318 -10.07 -16.96 -12.45
C ASP A 318 -10.07 -15.69 -11.58
N TRP A 319 -8.87 -15.28 -11.18
CA TRP A 319 -8.69 -14.05 -10.43
C TRP A 319 -8.97 -12.79 -11.27
N ARG A 320 -9.10 -12.90 -12.61
CA ARG A 320 -9.32 -11.73 -13.48
C ARG A 320 -10.78 -11.32 -13.54
N ASN A 321 -11.68 -12.30 -13.60
CA ASN A 321 -13.11 -12.06 -13.72
C ASN A 321 -13.79 -12.13 -12.35
N GLY A 322 -13.44 -11.19 -11.47
CA GLY A 322 -13.99 -11.04 -10.12
C GLY A 322 -13.16 -10.04 -9.32
N SER A 323 -13.46 -9.87 -8.05
CA SER A 323 -12.68 -9.09 -7.08
C SER A 323 -12.71 -9.76 -5.71
N ILE A 324 -11.88 -9.29 -4.78
CA ILE A 324 -11.94 -9.79 -3.40
C ILE A 324 -13.31 -9.51 -2.77
N HIS A 325 -13.93 -8.39 -3.11
CA HIS A 325 -15.26 -8.04 -2.64
C HIS A 325 -16.33 -8.98 -3.18
N ASP A 326 -16.20 -9.43 -4.44
CA ASP A 326 -17.14 -10.40 -5.04
C ASP A 326 -16.93 -11.83 -4.51
N GLY A 327 -15.74 -12.12 -3.96
CA GLY A 327 -15.40 -13.38 -3.28
C GLY A 327 -14.86 -14.46 -4.22
N TYR A 328 -13.55 -14.70 -4.19
CA TYR A 328 -12.93 -15.82 -4.91
C TYR A 328 -13.10 -17.15 -4.18
N LEU A 329 -13.16 -17.13 -2.85
CA LEU A 329 -13.34 -18.34 -2.05
C LEU A 329 -14.64 -19.06 -2.40
N ASP A 330 -15.69 -18.31 -2.73
CA ASP A 330 -17.00 -18.90 -3.04
C ASP A 330 -16.95 -19.76 -4.31
N ALA A 331 -16.04 -19.47 -5.25
CA ALA A 331 -15.79 -20.30 -6.43
C ALA A 331 -14.82 -21.48 -6.16
N LEU A 332 -13.98 -21.38 -5.13
CA LEU A 332 -12.96 -22.39 -4.78
C LEU A 332 -13.48 -23.45 -3.81
N VAL A 333 -14.37 -23.06 -2.90
CA VAL A 333 -14.84 -23.91 -1.81
C VAL A 333 -15.95 -24.83 -2.36
N PRO A 334 -15.79 -26.16 -2.25
CA PRO A 334 -16.82 -27.09 -2.68
C PRO A 334 -18.15 -26.88 -1.95
N GLU A 335 -19.26 -27.12 -2.64
CA GLU A 335 -20.60 -27.02 -2.05
C GLU A 335 -20.70 -27.85 -0.76
N GLY A 336 -21.31 -27.27 0.29
CA GLY A 336 -21.47 -27.90 1.60
C GLY A 336 -20.22 -27.87 2.49
N LYS A 337 -19.12 -27.25 2.07
CA LYS A 337 -17.90 -27.05 2.87
C LYS A 337 -17.72 -25.59 3.27
N THR A 338 -17.12 -25.35 4.44
CA THR A 338 -16.71 -24.00 4.83
C THR A 338 -15.33 -23.67 4.28
N TYR A 339 -15.05 -22.39 4.00
CA TYR A 339 -13.71 -21.98 3.54
C TYR A 339 -12.62 -22.36 4.55
N VAL A 340 -12.90 -22.33 5.86
CA VAL A 340 -11.97 -22.75 6.92
C VAL A 340 -11.60 -24.22 6.77
N THR A 341 -12.60 -25.10 6.58
CA THR A 341 -12.37 -26.54 6.36
C THR A 341 -11.59 -26.78 5.08
N PHE A 342 -11.94 -26.08 3.99
CA PHE A 342 -11.24 -26.18 2.71
C PHE A 342 -9.75 -25.81 2.82
N LEU A 343 -9.44 -24.68 3.46
CA LEU A 343 -8.06 -24.22 3.64
C LEU A 343 -7.26 -25.16 4.56
N ALA A 344 -7.87 -25.69 5.62
CA ALA A 344 -7.23 -26.66 6.50
C ALA A 344 -6.86 -27.97 5.77
N GLU A 345 -7.75 -28.46 4.91
CA GLU A 345 -7.46 -29.64 4.07
C GLU A 345 -6.36 -29.36 3.05
N LYS A 346 -6.39 -28.20 2.38
CA LYS A 346 -5.31 -27.76 1.48
C LYS A 346 -3.96 -27.73 2.21
N ALA A 347 -3.92 -27.20 3.42
CA ALA A 347 -2.72 -27.20 4.26
C ALA A 347 -2.27 -28.62 4.67
N ALA A 348 -3.20 -29.56 4.88
CA ALA A 348 -2.85 -30.95 5.20
C ALA A 348 -2.31 -31.73 3.99
N VAL A 349 -2.84 -31.50 2.79
CA VAL A 349 -2.32 -32.07 1.53
C VAL A 349 -0.88 -31.60 1.29
N ALA A 350 -0.61 -30.32 1.56
CA ALA A 350 0.73 -29.73 1.49
C ALA A 350 1.78 -30.53 2.27
N GLN A 351 1.46 -30.90 3.51
CA GLN A 351 2.38 -31.61 4.40
C GLN A 351 2.67 -33.03 3.91
N LYS A 352 1.71 -33.69 3.25
CA LYS A 352 1.85 -35.06 2.74
C LYS A 352 2.62 -35.11 1.41
N GLU A 353 2.41 -34.13 0.53
CA GLU A 353 3.01 -34.10 -0.81
C GLU A 353 4.34 -33.34 -0.92
N SER A 354 4.85 -32.79 0.20
CA SER A 354 6.17 -32.12 0.30
C SER A 354 7.37 -33.01 -0.10
N SER A 355 7.15 -34.29 -0.41
CA SER A 355 8.16 -35.30 -0.74
C SER A 355 8.36 -35.56 -2.25
N SER A 356 7.48 -35.06 -3.13
CA SER A 356 7.64 -35.20 -4.60
C SER A 356 8.28 -33.95 -5.19
N ALA A 357 9.52 -33.64 -4.80
CA ALA A 357 10.25 -32.51 -5.37
C ALA A 357 10.36 -32.65 -6.89
N PHE A 358 9.96 -31.61 -7.63
CA PHE A 358 10.17 -31.54 -9.07
C PHE A 358 11.65 -31.74 -9.38
N ASN A 359 11.94 -32.74 -10.20
CA ASN A 359 13.31 -33.13 -10.47
C ASN A 359 13.49 -33.46 -11.95
N THR A 360 14.41 -32.76 -12.59
CA THR A 360 14.79 -32.95 -13.99
C THR A 360 15.93 -33.96 -14.16
N SER A 361 16.59 -34.39 -13.08
CA SER A 361 17.70 -35.36 -13.16
C SER A 361 17.25 -36.78 -13.54
N GLY A 362 15.95 -37.08 -13.43
CA GLY A 362 15.36 -38.34 -13.89
C GLY A 362 15.00 -38.36 -15.37
N LEU A 363 15.20 -37.26 -16.11
CA LEU A 363 14.92 -37.19 -17.54
C LEU A 363 15.90 -38.06 -18.34
N GLN A 364 15.38 -38.78 -19.32
CA GLN A 364 16.19 -39.61 -20.22
C GLN A 364 16.59 -38.79 -21.45
N TRP A 365 17.89 -38.70 -21.72
CA TRP A 365 18.46 -37.90 -22.81
C TRP A 365 19.02 -38.82 -23.88
N LYS A 366 18.14 -39.30 -24.76
CA LYS A 366 18.52 -40.24 -25.82
C LYS A 366 18.95 -39.52 -27.09
N LEU A 367 19.87 -40.13 -27.80
CA LEU A 367 20.24 -39.74 -29.16
C LEU A 367 19.44 -40.52 -30.20
N THR A 368 19.44 -40.04 -31.44
CA THR A 368 18.74 -40.67 -32.58
C THR A 368 19.23 -42.09 -32.89
N ASP A 369 20.44 -42.46 -32.46
CA ASP A 369 21.00 -43.81 -32.59
C ASP A 369 20.65 -44.74 -31.41
N GLY A 370 19.92 -44.23 -30.40
CA GLY A 370 19.49 -44.97 -29.22
C GLY A 370 20.42 -44.91 -28.02
N SER A 371 21.61 -44.30 -28.15
CA SER A 371 22.54 -44.07 -27.03
C SER A 371 22.02 -43.02 -26.03
N ASP A 372 22.54 -43.01 -24.81
CA ASP A 372 22.15 -42.11 -23.72
C ASP A 372 23.26 -41.08 -23.48
N LEU A 373 22.97 -39.81 -23.79
CA LEU A 373 23.95 -38.71 -23.71
C LEU A 373 24.59 -38.61 -22.32
N MET A 374 23.84 -38.86 -21.26
CA MET A 374 24.28 -38.72 -19.86
C MET A 374 25.05 -39.94 -19.34
N LYS A 375 24.89 -41.11 -19.96
CA LYS A 375 25.62 -42.33 -19.57
C LYS A 375 26.85 -42.55 -20.43
N ASP A 376 26.72 -42.30 -21.72
CA ASP A 376 27.71 -42.74 -22.71
C ASP A 376 28.75 -41.64 -23.02
N TYR A 377 28.44 -40.36 -22.78
CA TYR A 377 29.28 -39.23 -23.25
C TYR A 377 29.62 -38.16 -22.19
N ARG A 378 29.12 -38.28 -20.95
CA ARG A 378 29.13 -37.22 -19.93
C ARG A 378 30.50 -36.66 -19.51
N ASN A 379 31.59 -37.41 -19.70
CA ASN A 379 32.91 -37.06 -19.14
C ASN A 379 34.08 -37.03 -20.16
N VAL A 380 33.85 -37.31 -21.45
CA VAL A 380 34.97 -37.69 -22.34
C VAL A 380 35.02 -36.91 -23.65
N ASP A 381 33.90 -36.40 -24.16
CA ASP A 381 33.87 -35.95 -25.55
C ASP A 381 33.57 -34.46 -25.73
N LYS A 382 34.62 -33.68 -26.04
CA LYS A 382 34.48 -32.26 -26.43
C LYS A 382 33.56 -32.11 -27.65
N ALA A 383 33.43 -33.15 -28.49
CA ALA A 383 32.55 -33.13 -29.64
C ALA A 383 31.07 -33.01 -29.24
N MET A 384 30.65 -33.63 -28.13
CA MET A 384 29.25 -33.63 -27.68
C MET A 384 28.83 -32.39 -26.90
N LYS A 385 29.74 -31.41 -26.75
CA LYS A 385 29.49 -30.17 -26.00
C LYS A 385 28.22 -29.42 -26.46
N PRO A 386 27.92 -29.25 -27.76
CA PRO A 386 26.69 -28.56 -28.18
C PRO A 386 25.41 -29.24 -27.69
N LEU A 387 25.35 -30.57 -27.73
CA LEU A 387 24.19 -31.34 -27.25
C LEU A 387 24.07 -31.28 -25.72
N LEU A 388 25.20 -31.35 -25.01
CA LEU A 388 25.23 -31.18 -23.55
C LEU A 388 24.78 -29.78 -23.11
N GLU A 389 25.14 -28.74 -23.86
CA GLU A 389 24.69 -27.36 -23.59
C GLU A 389 23.17 -27.22 -23.78
N ILE A 390 22.60 -27.74 -24.87
CA ILE A 390 21.15 -27.72 -25.11
C ILE A 390 20.41 -28.50 -24.01
N MET A 391 20.91 -29.69 -23.65
CA MET A 391 20.38 -30.48 -22.53
C MET A 391 20.34 -29.68 -21.23
N ASN A 392 21.48 -29.09 -20.83
CA ASN A 392 21.58 -28.30 -19.60
C ASN A 392 20.65 -27.08 -19.62
N ASN A 393 20.57 -26.40 -20.75
CA ASN A 393 19.70 -25.24 -20.94
C ASN A 393 18.22 -25.61 -20.83
N LEU A 394 17.78 -26.72 -21.44
CA LEU A 394 16.40 -27.20 -21.29
C LEU A 394 16.10 -27.62 -19.84
N MET A 395 17.01 -28.37 -19.20
CA MET A 395 16.85 -28.75 -17.79
C MET A 395 16.67 -27.53 -16.89
N GLN A 396 17.47 -26.48 -17.11
CA GLN A 396 17.38 -25.23 -16.38
C GLN A 396 16.10 -24.46 -16.70
N ALA A 397 15.65 -24.46 -17.96
CA ALA A 397 14.40 -23.83 -18.36
C ALA A 397 13.18 -24.50 -17.70
N TYR A 398 13.15 -25.83 -17.66
CA TYR A 398 12.12 -26.59 -16.91
C TYR A 398 12.11 -26.27 -15.42
N GLN A 399 13.27 -26.22 -14.78
CA GLN A 399 13.38 -25.86 -13.35
C GLN A 399 12.93 -24.42 -13.08
N THR A 400 13.30 -23.50 -13.97
CA THR A 400 12.93 -22.08 -13.87
C THR A 400 11.42 -21.91 -14.00
N TYR A 401 10.82 -22.47 -15.05
CA TYR A 401 9.37 -22.42 -15.26
C TYR A 401 8.60 -23.05 -14.09
N TYR A 402 9.04 -24.24 -13.62
CA TYR A 402 8.39 -24.88 -12.48
C TYR A 402 8.44 -24.02 -11.21
N ARG A 403 9.57 -23.38 -10.90
CA ARG A 403 9.71 -22.49 -9.73
C ARG A 403 8.79 -21.27 -9.86
N ASP A 404 8.67 -20.71 -11.07
CA ASP A 404 7.82 -19.56 -11.32
C ASP A 404 6.33 -19.95 -11.25
N LYS A 405 5.95 -21.11 -11.78
CA LYS A 405 4.61 -21.72 -11.61
C LYS A 405 4.29 -22.00 -10.14
N LEU A 406 5.24 -22.55 -9.39
CA LEU A 406 5.11 -22.77 -7.94
C LEU A 406 4.83 -21.47 -7.22
N THR A 407 5.63 -20.43 -7.49
CA THR A 407 5.43 -19.10 -6.90
C THR A 407 4.06 -18.52 -7.24
N TYR A 408 3.65 -18.62 -8.52
CA TYR A 408 2.35 -18.16 -8.99
C TYR A 408 1.20 -18.86 -8.25
N GLN A 409 1.17 -20.19 -8.27
CA GLN A 409 0.05 -20.97 -7.73
C GLN A 409 0.00 -20.99 -6.20
N THR A 410 1.15 -21.02 -5.51
CA THR A 410 1.20 -21.28 -4.06
C THR A 410 1.53 -20.07 -3.21
N SER A 411 1.80 -18.91 -3.80
CA SER A 411 2.13 -17.69 -3.02
C SER A 411 1.36 -16.49 -3.55
N LEU A 412 1.40 -16.24 -4.87
CA LEU A 412 0.74 -15.07 -5.43
C LEU A 412 -0.78 -15.21 -5.42
N LEU A 413 -1.32 -16.37 -5.86
CA LEU A 413 -2.76 -16.61 -5.75
C LEU A 413 -3.22 -16.71 -4.29
N GLU A 414 -2.42 -17.33 -3.42
CA GLU A 414 -2.69 -17.37 -1.98
C GLU A 414 -2.79 -15.97 -1.36
N SER A 415 -2.01 -15.00 -1.86
CA SER A 415 -2.08 -13.62 -1.35
C SER A 415 -3.46 -12.97 -1.58
N LEU A 416 -4.13 -13.25 -2.70
CA LEU A 416 -5.50 -12.78 -2.94
C LEU A 416 -6.49 -13.43 -1.97
N ILE A 417 -6.34 -14.74 -1.74
CA ILE A 417 -7.17 -15.48 -0.78
C ILE A 417 -7.00 -14.94 0.64
N ASN A 418 -5.77 -14.63 1.06
CA ASN A 418 -5.50 -14.06 2.38
C ASN A 418 -6.11 -12.66 2.55
N LEU A 419 -6.12 -11.85 1.49
CA LEU A 419 -6.79 -10.56 1.52
C LEU A 419 -8.32 -10.72 1.65
N GLU A 420 -8.92 -11.69 0.96
CA GLU A 420 -10.35 -12.00 1.10
C GLU A 420 -10.70 -12.52 2.50
N ILE A 421 -9.87 -13.40 3.09
CA ILE A 421 -10.03 -13.83 4.49
C ILE A 421 -9.96 -12.62 5.42
N SER A 422 -9.04 -11.69 5.17
CA SER A 422 -8.92 -10.47 5.99
C SER A 422 -10.18 -9.62 5.90
N LEU A 423 -10.76 -9.46 4.70
CA LEU A 423 -12.04 -8.77 4.51
C LEU A 423 -13.19 -9.47 5.24
N LYS A 424 -13.36 -10.79 5.07
CA LYS A 424 -14.40 -11.58 5.76
C LYS A 424 -14.24 -11.52 7.29
N ASN A 425 -13.01 -11.51 7.79
CA ASN A 425 -12.75 -11.31 9.22
C ASN A 425 -13.19 -9.93 9.69
N VAL A 426 -12.88 -8.86 8.95
CA VAL A 426 -13.34 -7.51 9.29
C VAL A 426 -14.86 -7.40 9.24
N ASP A 427 -15.50 -7.99 8.23
CA ASP A 427 -16.95 -8.01 8.09
C ASP A 427 -17.63 -8.67 9.31
N SER A 428 -17.07 -9.78 9.80
CA SER A 428 -17.62 -10.53 10.92
C SER A 428 -17.19 -10.08 12.32
N SER A 429 -16.09 -9.31 12.45
CA SER A 429 -15.51 -8.94 13.75
C SER A 429 -15.28 -7.45 13.95
N SER A 430 -15.67 -6.60 12.99
CA SER A 430 -15.64 -5.16 13.22
C SER A 430 -16.60 -4.76 14.32
N THR A 431 -16.18 -3.80 15.13
CA THR A 431 -16.98 -3.26 16.23
C THR A 431 -17.07 -1.74 16.09
N VAL A 432 -18.22 -1.19 16.48
CA VAL A 432 -18.50 0.25 16.41
C VAL A 432 -18.94 0.74 17.78
N ASN A 433 -18.35 1.83 18.24
CA ASN A 433 -18.79 2.57 19.41
C ASN A 433 -19.36 3.91 18.96
N SER A 434 -20.70 3.97 18.93
CA SER A 434 -21.49 5.17 18.61
C SER A 434 -22.20 5.74 19.83
N GLY A 435 -21.81 5.32 21.04
CA GLY A 435 -22.39 5.86 22.28
C GLY A 435 -22.08 7.35 22.46
N GLY A 436 -22.88 8.07 23.25
CA GLY A 436 -22.69 9.51 23.48
C GLY A 436 -21.36 9.92 24.13
N ASN A 437 -20.58 8.95 24.61
CA ASN A 437 -19.22 9.14 25.15
C ASN A 437 -18.13 8.61 24.20
N ALA A 438 -18.47 8.15 23.00
CA ALA A 438 -17.53 7.66 22.01
C ALA A 438 -16.66 8.81 21.47
N LEU A 439 -17.29 9.92 21.09
CA LEU A 439 -16.64 11.16 20.72
C LEU A 439 -17.11 12.30 21.63
N LEU A 440 -16.17 12.96 22.30
CA LEU A 440 -16.40 14.16 23.10
C LEU A 440 -15.80 15.37 22.39
N THR A 441 -16.62 16.35 22.07
CA THR A 441 -16.24 17.59 21.39
C THR A 441 -16.13 18.77 22.37
N TYR A 442 -15.16 19.67 22.18
CA TYR A 442 -14.96 20.86 23.01
C TYR A 442 -14.68 22.13 22.22
#